data_AF-A0A1K1T655-F1
#
_entry.id   AF-A0A1K1T655-F1
#
_cell.length_a   1.000
_cell.length_b   1.000
_cell.length_c   1.000
_cell.angle_alpha   90.00
_cell.angle_beta   90.00
_cell.angle_gamma   90.00
#
_symmetry.space_group_name_H-M   'P 1'
#
loop_
_entity.id
_entity.type
_entity.pdbx_description
1 polymer ?
#
loop_
_entity_poly.entity_id
_entity_poly.type
_entity_poly.pdbx_seq_one_letter_code
_entity_poly.pdbx_strand_id
1 'polypeptide(L)'
;MARTAVSGRLAWRIARLAGFRDETPTARTLVFDLPGWPGHLAGQHVDVRLTAADGYRAQRSYSLAAPADGDRVELTVQRVAGGEVSEHLTGPYAIGDPVEIRGPVGGWFVWRPTDPAPVLLVAGGSGIVPLMAMIRARRAAGVRTPFKLIYSLRTPAERYYADELRTPVAGLDVTYVYTRELPEGRPGIPRRIDVATLNTAGWPAEFGASCFVCGPTGFVETVADILVALGHDPHRIRTERFGPSRD
;
A
#
# COMPACT_ATOMS: atom_id res chain seq x y z
N MET A 1 5.70 -0.40 27.57
CA MET A 1 6.98 -1.14 27.44
C MET A 1 7.11 -1.61 26.01
N ALA A 2 7.95 -0.94 25.21
CA ALA A 2 8.20 -1.30 23.83
C ALA A 2 9.07 -2.57 23.82
N ARG A 3 8.52 -3.71 23.39
CA ARG A 3 9.32 -4.89 23.11
C ARG A 3 10.13 -4.61 21.86
N THR A 4 11.42 -4.33 22.06
CA THR A 4 12.46 -4.40 21.03
C THR A 4 12.30 -5.73 20.30
N ALA A 5 12.03 -5.67 18.99
CA ALA A 5 11.92 -6.86 18.17
C ALA A 5 13.25 -7.60 18.22
N VAL A 6 13.26 -8.79 18.82
CA VAL A 6 14.39 -9.71 18.79
C VAL A 6 14.63 -10.04 17.31
N SER A 7 15.84 -9.74 16.83
CA SER A 7 16.31 -10.11 15.49
C SER A 7 16.54 -11.62 15.42
N GLY A 8 15.46 -12.39 15.46
CA GLY A 8 15.46 -13.77 15.01
C GLY A 8 15.52 -13.78 13.48
N ARG A 9 16.27 -14.71 12.89
CA ARG A 9 16.26 -14.93 11.44
C ARG A 9 14.83 -15.14 10.99
N LEU A 10 14.32 -14.29 10.09
CA LEU A 10 12.95 -14.38 9.61
C LEU A 10 12.71 -15.77 8.99
N ALA A 11 11.79 -16.54 9.60
CA ALA A 11 11.44 -17.87 9.16
C ALA A 11 10.29 -17.83 8.14
N TRP A 12 10.33 -18.77 7.20
CA TRP A 12 9.18 -19.07 6.34
C TRP A 12 8.11 -19.78 7.16
N ARG A 13 6.87 -19.32 7.05
CA ARG A 13 5.70 -19.93 7.69
C ARG A 13 4.68 -20.28 6.62
N ILE A 14 3.95 -21.38 6.84
CA ILE A 14 2.85 -21.75 5.96
C ILE A 14 1.61 -20.98 6.38
N ALA A 15 1.11 -20.16 5.46
CA ALA A 15 -0.19 -19.51 5.53
C ALA A 15 -1.19 -20.25 4.65
N ARG A 16 -2.49 -20.17 4.97
CA ARG A 16 -3.57 -20.70 4.13
C ARG A 16 -4.54 -19.61 3.74
N LEU A 17 -4.99 -19.62 2.49
CA LEU A 17 -6.00 -18.66 2.05
C LEU A 17 -7.30 -18.88 2.80
N ALA A 18 -7.75 -17.89 3.56
CA ALA A 18 -9.00 -17.92 4.31
C ALA A 18 -10.14 -17.29 3.51
N GLY A 19 -9.83 -16.35 2.61
CA GLY A 19 -10.81 -15.68 1.78
C GLY A 19 -10.16 -14.66 0.86
N PHE A 20 -10.96 -14.07 -0.02
CA PHE A 20 -10.51 -13.01 -0.91
C PHE A 20 -11.64 -12.08 -1.32
N ARG A 21 -11.27 -10.92 -1.86
CA ARG A 21 -12.18 -9.96 -2.48
C ARG A 21 -11.51 -9.31 -3.69
N ASP A 22 -12.25 -9.16 -4.78
CA ASP A 22 -11.75 -8.44 -5.94
C ASP A 22 -11.85 -6.93 -5.69
N GLU A 23 -10.73 -6.22 -5.84
CA GLU A 23 -10.62 -4.78 -5.63
C GLU A 23 -10.78 -4.01 -6.94
N THR A 24 -10.28 -4.59 -8.04
CA THR A 24 -10.39 -4.09 -9.41
C THR A 24 -10.42 -5.29 -10.37
N PRO A 25 -10.67 -5.09 -11.69
CA PRO A 25 -10.56 -6.18 -12.67
C PRO A 25 -9.18 -6.86 -12.73
N THR A 26 -8.15 -6.23 -12.17
CA THR A 26 -6.77 -6.73 -12.17
C THR A 26 -6.17 -6.85 -10.77
N ALA A 27 -6.95 -6.69 -9.70
CA ALA A 27 -6.41 -6.78 -8.35
C ALA A 27 -7.36 -7.43 -7.35
N ARG A 28 -6.79 -8.20 -6.44
CA ARG A 28 -7.51 -8.95 -5.41
C ARG A 28 -6.83 -8.79 -4.07
N THR A 29 -7.61 -8.56 -3.01
CA THR A 29 -7.11 -8.74 -1.64
C THR A 29 -7.33 -10.17 -1.19
N LEU A 30 -6.24 -10.80 -0.75
CA LEU A 30 -6.18 -12.15 -0.22
C LEU A 30 -6.02 -12.08 1.29
N VAL A 31 -6.85 -12.83 2.01
CA VAL A 31 -6.79 -12.96 3.47
C VAL A 31 -6.18 -14.31 3.80
N PHE A 32 -5.12 -14.32 4.57
CA PHE A 32 -4.39 -15.52 4.95
C PHE A 32 -4.47 -15.76 6.45
N ASP A 33 -4.87 -16.96 6.85
CA ASP A 33 -4.63 -17.46 8.20
C ASP A 33 -3.16 -17.88 8.31
N LEU A 34 -2.44 -17.29 9.26
CA LEU A 34 -1.01 -17.48 9.46
C LEU A 34 -0.69 -17.66 10.96
N PRO A 35 -0.92 -18.86 11.51
CA PRO A 35 -0.73 -19.13 12.93
C PRO A 35 0.66 -18.75 13.44
N GLY A 36 0.71 -18.10 14.61
CA GLY A 36 1.96 -17.65 15.23
C GLY A 36 2.61 -16.46 14.51
N TRP A 37 1.80 -15.62 13.88
CA TRP A 37 2.27 -14.38 13.27
C TRP A 37 2.70 -13.40 14.39
N PRO A 38 3.91 -12.82 14.34
CA PRO A 38 4.41 -11.97 15.42
C PRO A 38 3.78 -10.57 15.45
N GLY A 39 2.79 -10.29 14.59
CA GLY A 39 2.29 -8.95 14.32
C GLY A 39 3.17 -8.19 13.30
N HIS A 40 2.75 -6.97 12.97
CA HIS A 40 3.45 -6.10 12.02
C HIS A 40 2.98 -4.64 12.19
N LEU A 41 3.71 -3.72 11.57
CA LEU A 41 3.38 -2.29 11.52
C LEU A 41 2.84 -1.91 10.15
N ALA A 42 1.92 -0.94 10.11
CA ALA A 42 1.35 -0.43 8.87
C ALA A 42 2.44 0.20 7.98
N GLY A 43 2.55 -0.31 6.75
CA GLY A 43 3.59 0.03 5.79
C GLY A 43 4.74 -0.97 5.69
N GLN A 44 4.76 -2.04 6.51
CA GLN A 44 5.63 -3.20 6.27
C GLN A 44 5.08 -4.09 5.15
N HIS A 45 5.95 -4.97 4.66
CA HIS A 45 5.63 -5.98 3.66
C HIS A 45 6.05 -7.37 4.11
N VAL A 46 5.68 -8.38 3.32
CA VAL A 46 6.14 -9.76 3.49
C VAL A 46 6.71 -10.28 2.18
N ASP A 47 7.61 -11.25 2.26
CA ASP A 47 7.96 -12.08 1.13
C ASP A 47 6.97 -13.23 1.02
N VAL A 48 6.42 -13.43 -0.16
CA VAL A 48 5.57 -14.56 -0.54
C VAL A 48 6.35 -15.47 -1.46
N ARG A 49 6.37 -16.77 -1.17
CA ARG A 49 6.97 -17.80 -2.02
C ARG A 49 5.94 -18.85 -2.40
N LEU A 50 5.88 -19.14 -3.69
CA LEU A 50 5.18 -20.28 -4.25
C LEU A 50 6.20 -21.32 -4.70
N THR A 51 5.92 -22.59 -4.38
CA THR A 51 6.73 -23.73 -4.83
C THR A 51 5.87 -24.60 -5.73
N ALA A 52 6.27 -24.79 -6.99
CA ALA A 52 5.60 -25.67 -7.94
C ALA A 52 5.91 -27.16 -7.64
N ALA A 53 5.15 -28.07 -8.26
CA ALA A 53 5.28 -29.51 -8.02
C ALA A 53 6.65 -30.08 -8.43
N ASP A 54 7.33 -29.46 -9.39
CA ASP A 54 8.69 -29.78 -9.83
C ASP A 54 9.78 -29.17 -8.93
N GLY A 55 9.39 -28.44 -7.88
CA GLY A 55 10.29 -27.77 -6.94
C GLY A 55 10.70 -26.36 -7.35
N TYR A 56 10.27 -25.85 -8.51
CA TYR A 56 10.53 -24.46 -8.90
C TYR A 56 9.94 -23.48 -7.89
N ARG A 57 10.68 -22.42 -7.56
CA ARG A 57 10.29 -21.42 -6.54
C ARG A 57 10.30 -20.02 -7.10
N ALA A 58 9.15 -19.37 -7.04
CA ALA A 58 9.01 -17.94 -7.33
C ALA A 58 8.71 -17.17 -6.04
N GLN A 59 9.39 -16.05 -5.83
CA GLN A 59 9.22 -15.19 -4.67
C GLN A 59 8.95 -13.74 -5.08
N ARG A 60 7.96 -13.10 -4.43
CA ARG A 60 7.71 -11.65 -4.58
C ARG A 60 7.37 -11.04 -3.23
N SER A 61 7.69 -9.76 -3.07
CA SER A 61 7.33 -9.01 -1.88
C SER A 61 5.98 -8.32 -2.08
N TYR A 62 5.12 -8.38 -1.07
CA TYR A 62 3.80 -7.74 -1.06
C TYR A 62 3.60 -6.94 0.22
N SER A 63 3.19 -5.68 0.08
CA SER A 63 2.81 -4.85 1.22
C SER A 63 1.62 -5.46 1.95
N LEU A 64 1.64 -5.36 3.28
CA LEU A 64 0.51 -5.73 4.12
C LEU A 64 -0.58 -4.66 3.94
N ALA A 65 -1.80 -5.10 3.62
CA ALA A 65 -2.91 -4.22 3.26
C ALA A 65 -3.68 -3.69 4.48
N ALA A 66 -3.52 -4.31 5.65
CA ALA A 66 -4.24 -3.98 6.88
C ALA A 66 -3.26 -3.90 8.06
N PRO A 67 -3.62 -3.24 9.18
CA PRO A 67 -2.89 -3.40 10.43
C PRO A 67 -2.96 -4.85 10.93
N ALA A 68 -2.02 -5.22 11.81
CA ALA A 68 -2.03 -6.55 12.41
C ALA A 68 -3.29 -6.79 13.23
N ASP A 69 -3.96 -7.90 12.97
CA ASP A 69 -5.13 -8.38 13.69
C ASP A 69 -4.99 -9.89 13.95
N GLY A 70 -4.52 -10.23 15.15
CA GLY A 70 -4.19 -11.60 15.53
C GLY A 70 -3.21 -12.26 14.55
N ASP A 71 -3.59 -13.46 14.10
CA ASP A 71 -2.81 -14.32 13.23
C ASP A 71 -3.18 -14.21 11.74
N ARG A 72 -3.90 -13.14 11.34
CA ARG A 72 -4.28 -12.92 9.94
C ARG A 72 -3.42 -11.86 9.28
N VAL A 73 -3.12 -12.09 7.99
CA VAL A 73 -2.47 -11.10 7.13
C VAL A 73 -3.26 -10.91 5.84
N GLU A 74 -3.40 -9.65 5.43
CA GLU A 74 -4.05 -9.30 4.17
C GLU A 74 -3.01 -8.80 3.16
N LEU A 75 -3.04 -9.34 1.95
CA LEU A 75 -2.19 -8.94 0.84
C LEU A 75 -3.04 -8.56 -0.35
N THR A 76 -2.86 -7.35 -0.88
CA THR A 76 -3.53 -6.95 -2.13
C THR A 76 -2.57 -7.12 -3.28
N VAL A 77 -2.93 -8.03 -4.20
CA VAL A 77 -2.10 -8.47 -5.32
C VAL A 77 -2.69 -7.92 -6.61
N GLN A 78 -1.90 -7.15 -7.34
CA GLN A 78 -2.21 -6.78 -8.72
C GLN A 78 -1.70 -7.87 -9.66
N ARG A 79 -2.56 -8.35 -10.55
CA ARG A 79 -2.22 -9.25 -11.65
C ARG A 79 -1.35 -8.52 -12.67
N VAL A 80 -0.14 -9.02 -12.87
CA VAL A 80 0.76 -8.61 -13.96
C VAL A 80 0.70 -9.69 -15.03
N ALA A 81 0.43 -9.30 -16.27
CA ALA A 81 0.38 -10.24 -17.40
C ALA A 81 1.73 -10.94 -17.59
N GLY A 82 1.70 -12.27 -17.68
CA GLY A 82 2.90 -13.13 -17.71
C GLY A 82 3.63 -13.22 -16.36
N GLY A 83 3.02 -12.75 -15.27
CA GLY A 83 3.60 -12.76 -13.93
C GLY A 83 3.31 -14.05 -13.18
N GLU A 84 4.33 -14.89 -12.98
CA GLU A 84 4.23 -16.22 -12.35
C GLU A 84 3.45 -16.22 -11.02
N VAL A 85 3.80 -15.33 -10.09
CA VAL A 85 3.19 -15.28 -8.74
C VAL A 85 1.84 -14.57 -8.78
N SER A 86 1.76 -13.41 -9.43
CA SER A 86 0.56 -12.58 -9.42
C SER A 86 -0.61 -13.20 -10.16
N GLU A 87 -0.37 -13.88 -11.30
CA GLU A 87 -1.44 -14.56 -12.04
C GLU A 87 -1.97 -15.76 -11.27
N HIS A 88 -1.07 -16.53 -10.63
CA HIS A 88 -1.48 -17.66 -9.81
C HIS A 88 -2.36 -17.18 -8.64
N LEU A 89 -1.89 -16.21 -7.85
CA LEU A 89 -2.58 -15.69 -6.68
C LEU A 89 -3.91 -14.98 -6.99
N THR A 90 -4.08 -14.43 -8.19
CA THR A 90 -5.31 -13.71 -8.59
C THR A 90 -6.26 -14.54 -9.45
N GLY A 91 -5.84 -15.73 -9.89
CA GLY A 91 -6.63 -16.63 -10.73
C GLY A 91 -6.94 -17.95 -10.03
N PRO A 92 -6.15 -19.01 -10.27
CA PRO A 92 -6.45 -20.38 -9.84
C PRO A 92 -6.33 -20.66 -8.33
N TYR A 93 -5.83 -19.71 -7.53
CA TYR A 93 -5.59 -19.91 -6.10
C TYR A 93 -6.88 -19.96 -5.28
N ALA A 94 -7.12 -21.07 -4.57
CA ALA A 94 -8.37 -21.38 -3.88
C ALA A 94 -8.27 -21.25 -2.35
N ILE A 95 -9.43 -21.12 -1.69
CA ILE A 95 -9.51 -21.13 -0.22
C ILE A 95 -8.95 -22.45 0.30
N GLY A 96 -8.08 -22.37 1.31
CA GLY A 96 -7.35 -23.50 1.89
C GLY A 96 -5.95 -23.70 1.31
N ASP A 97 -5.64 -23.15 0.13
CA ASP A 97 -4.35 -23.34 -0.53
C ASP A 97 -3.20 -22.77 0.30
N PRO A 98 -2.07 -23.52 0.42
CA PRO A 98 -0.93 -23.11 1.22
C PRO A 98 0.03 -22.21 0.45
N VAL A 99 0.54 -21.17 1.12
CA VAL A 99 1.62 -20.31 0.64
C VAL A 99 2.68 -20.12 1.71
N GLU A 100 3.94 -19.96 1.31
CA GLU A 100 5.02 -19.63 2.24
C GLU A 100 5.13 -18.12 2.39
N ILE A 101 5.02 -17.62 3.62
CA ILE A 101 5.15 -16.20 3.97
C ILE A 101 6.34 -16.02 4.91
N ARG A 102 7.17 -15.01 4.63
CA ARG A 102 8.27 -14.59 5.51
C ARG A 102 8.17 -13.09 5.79
N GLY A 103 8.22 -12.73 7.07
CA GLY A 103 8.15 -11.34 7.51
C GLY A 103 7.78 -11.22 8.99
N PRO A 104 7.40 -10.00 9.42
CA PRO A 104 7.33 -8.78 8.60
C PRO A 104 8.71 -8.28 8.19
N VAL A 105 8.79 -7.63 7.02
CA VAL A 105 10.02 -7.01 6.48
C VAL A 105 9.81 -5.50 6.36
N GLY A 106 10.90 -4.75 6.53
CA GLY A 106 10.91 -3.29 6.46
C GLY A 106 10.82 -2.63 7.84
N GLY A 107 10.62 -1.32 7.83
CA GLY A 107 10.60 -0.48 9.05
C GLY A 107 10.83 1.00 8.76
N TRP A 108 11.45 1.30 7.62
CA TRP A 108 11.58 2.66 7.09
C TRP A 108 10.21 3.26 6.72
N PHE A 109 9.43 2.55 5.91
CA PHE A 109 8.15 3.01 5.38
C PHE A 109 6.97 2.76 6.33
N VAL A 110 7.13 3.04 7.64
CA VAL A 110 6.11 2.72 8.65
C VAL A 110 5.52 3.99 9.27
N TRP A 111 4.20 4.03 9.40
CA TRP A 111 3.51 5.01 10.24
C TRP A 111 3.11 4.39 11.58
N ARG A 112 3.15 5.20 12.65
CA ARG A 112 2.77 4.79 14.01
C ARG A 112 1.70 5.75 14.54
N PRO A 113 0.62 5.25 15.18
CA PRO A 113 -0.42 6.11 15.76
C PRO A 113 0.05 7.12 16.80
N THR A 114 1.24 6.90 17.39
CA THR A 114 1.86 7.83 18.34
C THR A 114 2.54 9.03 17.67
N ASP A 115 2.68 9.05 16.34
CA ASP A 115 3.22 10.20 15.60
C ASP A 115 2.14 11.29 15.49
N PRO A 116 2.33 12.47 16.12
CA PRO A 116 1.33 13.54 16.12
C PRO A 116 1.35 14.37 14.82
N ALA A 117 2.37 14.21 13.97
CA ALA A 117 2.51 15.03 12.77
C ALA A 117 1.37 14.76 11.77
N PRO A 118 0.88 15.79 11.05
CA PRO A 118 0.02 15.57 9.89
C PRO A 118 0.67 14.61 8.90
N VAL A 119 -0.13 13.83 8.19
CA VAL A 119 0.37 12.82 7.26
C VAL A 119 -0.06 13.15 5.83
N LEU A 120 0.90 13.08 4.91
CA LEU A 120 0.64 13.11 3.47
C LEU A 120 0.92 11.71 2.89
N LEU A 121 -0.09 11.10 2.30
CA LEU A 121 0.00 9.82 1.61
C LEU A 121 -0.08 10.11 0.10
N VAL A 122 0.91 9.65 -0.68
CA VAL A 122 0.91 9.82 -2.14
C VAL A 122 1.07 8.46 -2.81
N ALA A 123 0.01 7.98 -3.44
CA ALA A 123 -0.04 6.66 -4.06
C ALA A 123 -0.09 6.74 -5.59
N GLY A 124 0.67 5.87 -6.25
CA GLY A 124 0.53 5.56 -7.67
C GLY A 124 0.07 4.11 -7.84
N GLY A 125 -1.13 3.89 -8.39
CA GLY A 125 -1.66 2.53 -8.62
C GLY A 125 -1.70 1.68 -7.34
N SER A 126 -1.19 0.45 -7.43
CA SER A 126 -1.09 -0.48 -6.29
C SER A 126 -0.19 0.03 -5.14
N GLY A 127 0.52 1.15 -5.30
CA GLY A 127 1.20 1.83 -4.19
C GLY A 127 0.26 2.30 -3.08
N ILE A 128 -1.05 2.29 -3.30
CA ILE A 128 -2.04 2.55 -2.25
C ILE A 128 -2.04 1.49 -1.13
N VAL A 129 -1.63 0.25 -1.39
CA VAL A 129 -1.77 -0.88 -0.46
C VAL A 129 -1.16 -0.60 0.92
N PRO A 130 0.14 -0.23 1.03
CA PRO A 130 0.72 0.11 2.34
C PRO A 130 0.12 1.37 2.96
N LEU A 131 -0.33 2.33 2.15
CA LEU A 131 -0.94 3.58 2.63
C LEU A 131 -2.35 3.32 3.21
N MET A 132 -3.08 2.39 2.62
CA MET A 132 -4.38 1.94 3.12
C MET A 132 -4.22 1.22 4.46
N ALA A 133 -3.15 0.46 4.65
CA ALA A 133 -2.81 -0.11 5.95
C ALA A 133 -2.60 1.00 7.01
N MET A 134 -1.98 2.12 6.65
CA MET A 134 -1.80 3.27 7.56
C MET A 134 -3.15 3.94 7.89
N ILE A 135 -4.02 4.14 6.91
CA ILE A 135 -5.37 4.68 7.11
C ILE A 135 -6.20 3.76 8.03
N ARG A 136 -6.16 2.45 7.78
CA ARG A 136 -6.83 1.45 8.63
C ARG A 136 -6.25 1.40 10.04
N ALA A 137 -4.92 1.48 10.18
CA ALA A 137 -4.26 1.55 11.49
C ALA A 137 -4.65 2.82 12.27
N ARG A 138 -4.77 3.97 11.60
CA ARG A 138 -5.26 5.22 12.19
C ARG A 138 -6.66 5.04 12.75
N ARG A 139 -7.55 4.44 11.96
CA ARG A 139 -8.93 4.16 12.37
C ARG A 139 -8.98 3.18 13.56
N ALA A 140 -8.24 2.08 13.50
CA ALA A 140 -8.19 1.07 14.56
C ALA A 140 -7.65 1.64 15.89
N ALA A 141 -6.68 2.56 15.82
CA ALA A 141 -6.15 3.25 17.00
C ALA A 141 -7.07 4.36 17.54
N GLY A 142 -8.12 4.75 16.82
CA GLY A 142 -9.03 5.82 17.22
C GLY A 142 -8.39 7.22 17.28
N VAL A 143 -7.22 7.41 16.64
CA VAL A 143 -6.50 8.68 16.67
C VAL A 143 -7.01 9.64 15.59
N ARG A 144 -6.91 10.95 15.86
CA ARG A 144 -7.41 12.02 14.97
C ARG A 144 -6.33 12.70 14.13
N THR A 145 -5.10 12.17 14.11
CA THR A 145 -3.98 12.71 13.30
C THR A 145 -4.47 13.01 11.88
N PRO A 146 -4.33 14.23 11.35
CA PRO A 146 -4.93 14.59 10.06
C PRO A 146 -4.16 13.94 8.92
N PHE A 147 -4.87 13.27 8.02
CA PHE A 147 -4.33 12.58 6.86
C PHE A 147 -4.83 13.25 5.58
N LYS A 148 -3.94 13.40 4.60
CA LYS A 148 -4.30 13.69 3.21
C LYS A 148 -3.78 12.59 2.31
N LEU A 149 -4.63 12.08 1.44
CA LEU A 149 -4.29 11.09 0.42
C LEU A 149 -4.39 11.73 -0.96
N ILE A 150 -3.30 11.68 -1.72
CA ILE A 150 -3.28 12.00 -3.15
C ILE A 150 -3.07 10.69 -3.90
N TYR A 151 -4.08 10.25 -4.64
CA TYR A 151 -4.10 8.95 -5.29
C TYR A 151 -4.12 9.09 -6.82
N SER A 152 -3.00 8.75 -7.45
CA SER A 152 -2.82 8.74 -8.90
C SER A 152 -3.17 7.38 -9.50
N LEU A 153 -4.09 7.39 -10.46
CA LEU A 153 -4.58 6.20 -11.15
C LEU A 153 -4.73 6.46 -12.65
N ARG A 154 -4.84 5.41 -13.45
CA ARG A 154 -5.07 5.56 -14.89
C ARG A 154 -6.51 6.00 -15.16
N THR A 155 -7.46 5.24 -14.62
CA THR A 155 -8.89 5.40 -14.84
C THR A 155 -9.67 5.16 -13.52
N PRO A 156 -10.95 5.54 -13.43
CA PRO A 156 -11.78 5.32 -12.25
C PRO A 156 -12.02 3.85 -11.90
N ALA A 157 -11.96 2.95 -12.90
CA ALA A 157 -12.16 1.51 -12.75
C ALA A 157 -10.97 0.81 -12.07
N GLU A 158 -9.81 1.45 -12.02
CA GLU A 158 -8.61 0.94 -11.36
C GLU A 158 -8.50 1.37 -9.89
N ARG A 159 -9.57 1.94 -9.30
CA ARG A 159 -9.59 2.34 -7.89
C ARG A 159 -9.68 1.14 -6.95
N TYR A 160 -8.57 0.81 -6.33
CA TYR A 160 -8.51 -0.12 -5.21
C TYR A 160 -9.28 0.44 -4.00
N TYR A 161 -9.92 -0.43 -3.22
CA TYR A 161 -10.64 -0.06 -2.00
C TYR A 161 -11.69 1.04 -2.23
N ALA A 162 -12.32 1.08 -3.41
CA ALA A 162 -13.19 2.17 -3.83
C ALA A 162 -14.34 2.44 -2.84
N ASP A 163 -14.97 1.39 -2.31
CA ASP A 163 -16.05 1.52 -1.33
C ASP A 163 -15.59 2.10 0.00
N GLU A 164 -14.41 1.69 0.47
CA GLU A 164 -13.83 2.20 1.72
C GLU A 164 -13.42 3.66 1.57
N LEU A 165 -12.78 4.04 0.46
CA LEU A 165 -12.34 5.41 0.20
C LEU A 165 -13.48 6.37 -0.22
N ARG A 166 -14.64 5.84 -0.66
CA ARG A 166 -15.84 6.64 -0.93
C ARG A 166 -16.52 7.10 0.36
N THR A 167 -16.41 6.31 1.43
CA THR A 167 -17.02 6.64 2.71
C THR A 167 -16.20 7.74 3.39
N PRO A 168 -16.75 8.94 3.64
CA PRO A 168 -16.00 10.00 4.29
C PRO A 168 -15.53 9.57 5.69
N VAL A 169 -14.23 9.76 5.96
CA VAL A 169 -13.62 9.49 7.26
C VAL A 169 -13.13 10.81 7.84
N ALA A 170 -13.54 11.13 9.07
CA ALA A 170 -13.12 12.36 9.72
C ALA A 170 -11.59 12.48 9.80
N GLY A 171 -11.07 13.61 9.30
CA GLY A 171 -9.64 13.89 9.24
C GLY A 171 -8.87 13.09 8.18
N LEU A 172 -9.53 12.55 7.17
CA LEU A 172 -8.93 12.03 5.94
C LEU A 172 -9.50 12.78 4.73
N ASP A 173 -8.67 13.58 4.07
CA ASP A 173 -9.02 14.17 2.78
C ASP A 173 -8.43 13.33 1.64
N VAL A 174 -9.25 13.01 0.64
CA VAL A 174 -8.82 12.20 -0.51
C VAL A 174 -8.92 12.99 -1.81
N THR A 175 -7.81 13.09 -2.52
CA THR A 175 -7.71 13.70 -3.85
C THR A 175 -7.33 12.66 -4.88
N TYR A 176 -8.16 12.48 -5.90
CA TYR A 176 -7.88 11.59 -7.03
C TYR A 176 -7.30 12.33 -8.22
N VAL A 177 -6.21 11.80 -8.78
CA VAL A 177 -5.57 12.26 -10.01
C VAL A 177 -5.65 11.13 -11.03
N TYR A 178 -6.35 11.37 -12.15
CA TYR A 178 -6.46 10.35 -13.19
C TYR A 178 -5.62 10.73 -14.41
N THR A 179 -4.79 9.80 -14.87
CA THR A 179 -3.79 10.08 -15.92
C THR A 179 -4.27 9.74 -17.33
N ARG A 180 -5.36 8.98 -17.49
CA ARG A 180 -5.90 8.56 -18.80
C ARG A 180 -7.38 8.86 -19.00
N GLU A 181 -8.20 8.69 -17.97
CA GLU A 181 -9.65 8.88 -18.06
C GLU A 181 -10.23 9.48 -16.78
N LEU A 182 -11.12 10.47 -16.90
CA LEU A 182 -11.84 11.03 -15.76
C LEU A 182 -13.16 10.28 -15.53
N PRO A 183 -13.69 10.24 -14.29
CA PRO A 183 -15.07 9.83 -14.05
C PRO A 183 -16.05 10.69 -14.86
N GLU A 184 -17.13 10.08 -15.32
CA GLU A 184 -18.21 10.80 -16.00
C GLU A 184 -18.68 12.02 -15.21
N GLY A 185 -18.87 13.14 -15.90
CA GLY A 185 -19.30 14.41 -15.30
C GLY A 185 -18.22 15.14 -14.50
N ARG A 186 -17.01 14.59 -14.32
CA ARG A 186 -15.90 15.33 -13.68
C ARG A 186 -15.32 16.35 -14.67
N PRO A 187 -15.27 17.65 -14.31
CA PRO A 187 -14.67 18.66 -15.18
C PRO A 187 -13.14 18.51 -15.26
N GLY A 188 -12.56 18.99 -16.37
CA GLY A 188 -11.12 19.01 -16.62
C GLY A 188 -10.66 17.96 -17.62
N ILE A 189 -9.35 17.71 -17.66
CA ILE A 189 -8.72 16.67 -18.50
C ILE A 189 -7.84 15.75 -17.63
N PRO A 190 -7.63 14.48 -18.07
CA PRO A 190 -6.66 13.60 -17.43
C PRO A 190 -5.26 14.22 -17.42
N ARG A 191 -4.54 14.05 -16.31
CA ARG A 191 -3.18 14.57 -16.12
C ARG A 191 -2.39 13.73 -15.13
N ARG A 192 -1.07 13.82 -15.23
CA ARG A 192 -0.15 13.25 -14.22
C ARG A 192 -0.03 14.19 -13.02
N ILE A 193 0.43 13.65 -11.89
CA ILE A 193 0.79 14.48 -10.73
C ILE A 193 1.89 15.47 -11.14
N ASP A 194 1.73 16.70 -10.67
CA ASP A 194 2.62 17.83 -10.90
C ASP A 194 2.78 18.66 -9.61
N VAL A 195 3.60 19.72 -9.66
CA VAL A 195 3.83 20.63 -8.54
C VAL A 195 2.53 21.25 -8.04
N ALA A 196 1.65 21.69 -8.94
CA ALA A 196 0.38 22.31 -8.58
C ALA A 196 -0.53 21.35 -7.81
N THR A 197 -0.53 20.06 -8.18
CA THR A 197 -1.27 19.01 -7.49
C THR A 197 -0.80 18.86 -6.04
N LEU A 198 0.52 18.68 -5.84
CA LEU A 198 1.08 18.48 -4.49
C LEU A 198 0.94 19.74 -3.63
N ASN A 199 1.13 20.92 -4.21
CA ASN A 199 0.96 22.19 -3.51
C ASN A 199 -0.49 22.45 -3.06
N THR A 200 -1.48 22.10 -3.91
CA THR A 200 -2.89 22.37 -3.63
C THR A 200 -3.52 21.31 -2.73
N ALA A 201 -3.26 20.03 -3.02
CA ALA A 201 -3.89 18.91 -2.32
C ALA A 201 -3.08 18.40 -1.14
N GLY A 202 -1.80 18.77 -1.03
CA GLY A 202 -0.91 18.35 0.04
C GLY A 202 -1.02 19.23 1.30
N TRP A 203 0.05 19.18 2.08
CA TRP A 203 0.28 20.07 3.21
C TRP A 203 1.36 21.08 2.82
N PRO A 204 1.23 22.36 3.19
CA PRO A 204 2.36 23.28 3.14
C PRO A 204 3.52 22.74 3.99
N ALA A 205 4.76 22.97 3.55
CA ALA A 205 5.95 22.38 4.16
C ALA A 205 6.11 22.75 5.65
N GLU A 206 5.68 23.96 6.04
CA GLU A 206 5.73 24.47 7.41
C GLU A 206 4.88 23.66 8.41
N PHE A 207 3.94 22.85 7.94
CA PHE A 207 3.18 21.92 8.80
C PHE A 207 4.03 20.73 9.28
N GLY A 208 5.21 20.53 8.69
CA GLY A 208 6.10 19.43 9.05
C GLY A 208 5.42 18.07 8.90
N ALA A 209 4.67 17.86 7.81
CA ALA A 209 3.96 16.61 7.59
C ALA A 209 4.95 15.43 7.38
N SER A 210 4.58 14.24 7.89
CA SER A 210 5.23 12.99 7.53
C SER A 210 4.67 12.52 6.18
N CYS A 211 5.53 12.46 5.16
CA CYS A 211 5.15 12.12 3.79
C CYS A 211 5.49 10.66 3.48
N PHE A 212 4.51 9.89 2.98
CA PHE A 212 4.67 8.51 2.54
C PHE A 212 4.30 8.40 1.07
N VAL A 213 5.28 8.08 0.23
CA VAL A 213 5.14 8.00 -1.22
C VAL A 213 5.35 6.55 -1.68
N CYS A 214 4.37 5.96 -2.33
CA CYS A 214 4.48 4.60 -2.84
C CYS A 214 3.91 4.45 -4.25
N GLY A 215 4.63 3.75 -5.13
CA GLY A 215 4.27 3.58 -6.52
C GLY A 215 5.41 3.03 -7.38
N PRO A 216 5.25 3.06 -8.72
CA PRO A 216 6.33 2.76 -9.66
C PRO A 216 7.51 3.73 -9.48
N THR A 217 8.74 3.28 -9.76
CA THR A 217 9.98 4.07 -9.55
C THR A 217 9.89 5.51 -10.04
N GLY A 218 9.56 5.74 -11.33
CA GLY A 218 9.50 7.09 -11.88
C GLY A 218 8.41 7.97 -11.26
N PHE A 219 7.33 7.38 -10.76
CA PHE A 219 6.30 8.11 -10.01
C PHE A 219 6.86 8.57 -8.66
N VAL A 220 7.49 7.66 -7.92
CA VAL A 220 8.05 7.94 -6.60
C VAL A 220 9.14 8.99 -6.66
N GLU A 221 10.04 8.90 -7.64
CA GLU A 221 11.10 9.89 -7.88
C GLU A 221 10.50 11.28 -8.18
N THR A 222 9.58 11.35 -9.14
CA THR A 222 8.90 12.62 -9.49
C THR A 222 8.23 13.26 -8.27
N VAL A 223 7.49 12.49 -7.49
CA VAL A 223 6.79 13.02 -6.31
C VAL A 223 7.78 13.46 -5.23
N ALA A 224 8.82 12.67 -4.96
CA ALA A 224 9.82 13.02 -3.96
C ALA A 224 10.56 14.32 -4.33
N ASP A 225 10.96 14.47 -5.59
CA ASP A 225 11.64 15.67 -6.09
C ASP A 225 10.75 16.91 -5.95
N ILE A 226 9.45 16.78 -6.28
CA ILE A 226 8.49 17.88 -6.11
C ILE A 226 8.32 18.24 -4.63
N LEU A 227 8.20 17.26 -3.73
CA LEU A 227 8.05 17.53 -2.30
C LEU A 227 9.28 18.28 -1.75
N VAL A 228 10.48 17.89 -2.15
CA VAL A 228 11.71 18.61 -1.78
C VAL A 228 11.72 20.02 -2.37
N ALA A 229 11.33 20.19 -3.64
CA ALA A 229 11.25 21.51 -4.28
C ALA A 229 10.21 22.44 -3.62
N LEU A 230 9.13 21.86 -3.06
CA LEU A 230 8.13 22.58 -2.26
C LEU A 230 8.58 22.87 -0.82
N GLY A 231 9.79 22.44 -0.43
CA GLY A 231 10.40 22.75 0.86
C GLY A 231 10.13 21.73 1.97
N HIS A 232 9.54 20.56 1.66
CA HIS A 232 9.41 19.50 2.66
C HIS A 232 10.78 18.97 3.08
N ASP A 233 10.96 18.74 4.37
CA ASP A 233 12.17 18.12 4.92
C ASP A 233 12.37 16.70 4.33
N PRO A 234 13.48 16.41 3.63
CA PRO A 234 13.78 15.09 3.08
C PRO A 234 13.73 13.96 4.11
N HIS A 235 14.04 14.23 5.39
CA HIS A 235 13.98 13.21 6.44
C HIS A 235 12.55 12.79 6.81
N ARG A 236 11.55 13.58 6.43
CA ARG A 236 10.13 13.30 6.61
C ARG A 236 9.49 12.70 5.36
N ILE A 237 10.22 12.60 4.26
CA ILE A 237 9.78 11.94 3.03
C ILE A 237 10.27 10.50 3.04
N ARG A 238 9.33 9.57 3.18
CA ARG A 238 9.57 8.14 3.14
C ARG A 238 9.01 7.61 1.83
N THR A 239 9.79 6.79 1.14
CA THR A 239 9.45 6.24 -0.17
C THR A 239 9.52 4.72 -0.18
N GLU A 240 8.58 4.07 -0.84
CA GLU A 240 8.64 2.64 -1.17
C GLU A 240 8.30 2.44 -2.65
N ARG A 241 9.11 1.63 -3.35
CA ARG A 241 9.06 1.48 -4.81
C ARG A 241 8.79 0.02 -5.17
N PHE A 242 8.09 -0.20 -6.27
CA PHE A 242 8.02 -1.51 -6.92
C PHE A 242 8.45 -1.42 -8.39
N GLY A 243 8.93 -2.55 -8.90
CA GLY A 243 9.37 -2.69 -10.28
C GLY A 243 8.25 -2.40 -11.29
N PRO A 244 8.58 -2.11 -12.55
CA PRO A 244 7.60 -1.68 -13.55
C PRO A 244 6.47 -2.70 -13.68
N SER A 245 5.23 -2.23 -13.54
CA SER A 245 4.09 -2.89 -14.18
C SER A 245 4.32 -2.76 -15.68
N ARG A 246 4.47 -3.88 -16.40
CA ARG A 246 4.52 -3.86 -17.86
C ARG A 246 3.14 -3.36 -18.34
N ASP A 247 3.08 -2.10 -18.73
CA ASP A 247 1.99 -1.47 -19.49
C ASP A 247 2.59 -0.41 -20.42
#